data_AF-A0A378ACN5-F1
#
_entry.id   AF-A0A378ACN5-F1
#
_cell.length_a   1.000
_cell.length_b   1.000
_cell.length_c   1.000
_cell.angle_alpha   90.00
_cell.angle_beta   90.00
_cell.angle_gamma   90.00
#
_symmetry.space_group_name_H-M   'P 1'
#
loop_
_entity.id
_entity.type
_entity.pdbx_description
1 polymer ?
#
loop_
_entity_poly.entity_id
_entity_poly.type
_entity_poly.pdbx_seq_one_letter_code
_entity_poly.pdbx_strand_id
1 'polypeptide(L)'
;MDSLLFLELSSDIQHYLGVRINAERAWQDLSPHGLTQLICSKPEATPAASQPEVLRHDADERYAPFPLTPIQHAYWLGRTHLIGYGGVACHVLFEWDKRHDEFNLAILEKAWNQLIARHDMLRMVVDADGQQRILATTPEYHIPRDDLRALSPEEQRIALEKRRHELSYRVLPADQWPLFELVVSEIDDCHYRLHMNLDLLQFDVQSFKVMMDDLAQVWRGETLAPLAITFRDYVMAEQARRQTSAMARCLGLLAGKTAATALSARAAGG
;
A
#
# COMPACT_ATOMS: atom_id res chain seq x y z
N MET A 1 -22.13 1.01 5.16
CA MET A 1 -20.91 0.18 5.19
C MET A 1 -20.14 0.54 3.93
N ASP A 2 -18.88 0.94 4.04
CA ASP A 2 -18.04 1.15 2.87
C ASP A 2 -17.38 -0.17 2.42
N SER A 3 -16.66 -0.13 1.30
CA SER A 3 -16.05 -1.33 0.71
C SER A 3 -14.96 -1.97 1.59
N LEU A 4 -14.28 -1.21 2.45
CA LEU A 4 -13.23 -1.75 3.33
C LEU A 4 -13.85 -2.47 4.52
N LEU A 5 -14.83 -1.85 5.18
CA LEU A 5 -15.64 -2.48 6.22
C LEU A 5 -16.33 -3.75 5.70
N PHE A 6 -16.76 -3.75 4.43
CA PHE A 6 -17.31 -4.94 3.80
C PHE A 6 -16.26 -6.06 3.63
N LEU A 7 -15.03 -5.73 3.25
CA LEU A 7 -13.95 -6.72 3.13
C LEU A 7 -13.56 -7.31 4.50
N GLU A 8 -13.48 -6.48 5.54
CA GLU A 8 -13.25 -6.93 6.93
C GLU A 8 -14.34 -7.90 7.37
N LEU A 9 -15.61 -7.50 7.20
CA LEU A 9 -16.77 -8.33 7.52
C LEU A 9 -16.77 -9.65 6.74
N SER A 10 -16.47 -9.62 5.44
CA SER A 10 -16.40 -10.82 4.60
C SER A 10 -15.26 -11.75 5.01
N SER A 11 -14.11 -11.19 5.41
CA SER A 11 -12.98 -11.94 5.96
C SER A 11 -13.34 -12.63 7.28
N ASP A 12 -14.01 -11.92 8.19
CA ASP A 12 -14.46 -12.48 9.47
C ASP A 12 -15.50 -13.59 9.26
N ILE A 13 -16.46 -13.38 8.37
CA ILE A 13 -17.46 -14.40 8.03
C ILE A 13 -16.79 -15.63 7.42
N GLN A 14 -15.79 -15.45 6.55
CA GLN A 14 -15.01 -16.56 6.02
C GLN A 14 -14.22 -17.28 7.13
N HIS A 15 -13.61 -16.54 8.05
CA HIS A 15 -12.79 -17.10 9.12
C HIS A 15 -13.63 -17.90 10.14
N TYR A 16 -14.73 -17.32 10.61
CA TYR A 16 -15.55 -17.92 11.68
C TYR A 16 -16.61 -18.89 11.16
N LEU A 17 -17.17 -18.65 9.97
CA LEU A 17 -18.29 -19.45 9.43
C LEU A 17 -17.88 -20.30 8.22
N GLY A 18 -16.69 -20.10 7.65
CA GLY A 18 -16.23 -20.84 6.46
C GLY A 18 -16.99 -20.45 5.18
N VAL A 19 -17.77 -19.37 5.20
CA VAL A 19 -18.59 -18.91 4.08
C VAL A 19 -17.95 -17.71 3.42
N ARG A 20 -17.80 -17.73 2.09
CA ARG A 20 -17.41 -16.54 1.32
C ARG A 20 -18.64 -15.81 0.83
N ILE A 21 -18.70 -14.51 1.09
CA ILE A 21 -19.78 -13.65 0.60
C ILE A 21 -19.35 -12.99 -0.71
N ASN A 22 -20.18 -13.15 -1.75
CA ASN A 22 -20.02 -12.41 -2.99
C ASN A 22 -20.38 -10.93 -2.77
N ALA A 23 -19.44 -10.03 -3.05
CA ALA A 23 -19.63 -8.60 -2.86
C ALA A 23 -20.85 -8.05 -3.61
N GLU A 24 -20.98 -8.37 -4.90
CA GLU A 24 -22.08 -7.88 -5.74
C GLU A 24 -23.45 -8.28 -5.18
N ARG A 25 -23.60 -9.52 -4.71
CA ARG A 25 -24.86 -9.95 -4.06
C ARG A 25 -25.07 -9.30 -2.70
N ALA A 26 -24.02 -9.13 -1.91
CA ALA A 26 -24.13 -8.45 -0.62
C ALA A 26 -24.57 -7.00 -0.79
N TRP A 27 -24.06 -6.29 -1.80
CA TRP A 27 -24.42 -4.91 -2.10
C TRP A 27 -25.91 -4.73 -2.47
N GLN A 28 -26.63 -5.79 -2.82
CA GLN A 28 -28.07 -5.74 -3.08
C GLN A 28 -28.89 -5.56 -1.79
N ASP A 29 -28.42 -6.10 -0.65
CA ASP A 29 -29.02 -5.93 0.67
C ASP A 29 -27.97 -6.07 1.79
N LEU A 30 -27.35 -4.94 2.16
CA LEU A 30 -26.35 -4.82 3.23
C LEU A 30 -26.94 -4.74 4.64
N SER A 31 -28.21 -5.11 4.83
CA SER A 31 -28.81 -5.22 6.16
C SER A 31 -28.35 -6.51 6.87
N PRO A 32 -28.41 -6.57 8.22
CA PRO A 32 -28.15 -7.80 8.95
C PRO A 32 -29.01 -8.99 8.47
N HIS A 33 -30.26 -8.71 8.07
CA HIS A 33 -31.15 -9.71 7.53
C HIS A 33 -30.70 -10.21 6.15
N GLY A 34 -30.37 -9.30 5.22
CA GLY A 34 -29.87 -9.65 3.89
C GLY A 34 -28.57 -10.46 3.92
N LEU A 35 -27.62 -10.04 4.77
CA LEU A 35 -26.37 -10.77 4.99
C LEU A 35 -26.62 -12.16 5.60
N THR A 36 -27.54 -12.28 6.56
CA THR A 36 -27.93 -13.59 7.13
C THR A 36 -28.52 -14.51 6.06
N GLN A 37 -29.38 -14.00 5.18
CA GLN A 37 -29.92 -14.79 4.07
C GLN A 37 -28.81 -15.26 3.11
N LEU A 38 -27.85 -14.38 2.79
CA LEU A 38 -26.70 -14.72 1.96
C LEU A 38 -25.84 -15.82 2.59
N ILE A 39 -25.54 -15.71 3.89
CA ILE A 39 -24.76 -16.72 4.63
C ILE A 39 -25.48 -18.07 4.68
N CYS A 40 -26.81 -18.06 4.86
CA CYS A 40 -27.63 -19.27 4.96
C CYS A 40 -28.01 -19.88 3.60
N SER A 41 -27.80 -19.16 2.49
CA SER A 41 -28.06 -19.67 1.14
C SER A 41 -27.02 -20.73 0.75
N LYS A 42 -27.42 -21.74 -0.04
CA LYS A 42 -26.55 -22.89 -0.38
C LYS A 42 -25.18 -22.39 -0.89
N PRO A 43 -24.06 -22.90 -0.35
CA PRO A 43 -22.74 -22.53 -0.85
C PRO A 43 -22.65 -22.95 -2.31
N GLU A 44 -22.32 -22.01 -3.20
CA GLU A 44 -21.86 -22.37 -4.53
C GLU A 44 -20.64 -23.29 -4.36
N ALA A 45 -20.68 -24.46 -5.00
CA ALA A 45 -19.61 -25.44 -4.98
C ALA A 45 -18.35 -24.76 -5.53
N THR A 46 -17.50 -24.32 -4.61
CA THR A 46 -16.25 -23.63 -4.91
C THR A 46 -15.20 -24.73 -5.12
N PRO A 47 -14.33 -24.64 -6.16
CA PRO A 47 -13.16 -25.50 -6.22
C PRO A 47 -12.41 -25.34 -4.90
N ALA A 48 -12.03 -26.47 -4.27
CA ALA A 48 -11.46 -26.52 -2.93
C ALA A 48 -10.52 -25.32 -2.70
N ALA A 49 -10.96 -24.38 -1.86
CA ALA A 49 -10.14 -23.25 -1.49
C ALA A 49 -8.89 -23.83 -0.85
N SER A 50 -7.74 -23.64 -1.49
CA SER A 50 -6.44 -23.92 -0.92
C SER A 50 -6.44 -23.28 0.47
N GLN A 51 -6.11 -24.04 1.51
CA GLN A 51 -5.96 -23.48 2.86
C GLN A 51 -5.07 -22.22 2.75
N PRO A 52 -5.42 -21.12 3.43
CA PRO A 52 -4.59 -19.92 3.38
C PRO A 52 -3.22 -20.30 3.89
N GLU A 53 -2.26 -20.34 2.98
CA GLU A 53 -0.86 -20.60 3.29
C GLU A 53 -0.40 -19.49 4.24
N VAL A 54 0.05 -19.87 5.43
CA VAL A 54 0.48 -18.92 6.45
C VAL A 54 1.72 -18.21 5.92
N LEU A 55 1.60 -16.91 5.65
CA LEU A 55 2.74 -16.07 5.30
C LEU A 55 3.75 -16.11 6.44
N ARG A 56 5.02 -16.38 6.10
CA ARG A 56 6.14 -16.40 7.05
C ARG A 56 7.11 -15.31 6.67
N HIS A 57 7.63 -14.63 7.69
CA HIS A 57 8.68 -13.64 7.50
C HIS A 57 9.99 -14.30 7.09
N ASP A 58 10.54 -13.88 5.96
CA ASP A 58 11.88 -14.26 5.50
C ASP A 58 12.89 -13.20 5.96
N ALA A 59 13.47 -13.42 7.14
CA ALA A 59 14.39 -12.47 7.76
C ALA A 59 15.75 -12.40 7.03
N ASP A 60 16.20 -13.51 6.43
CA ASP A 60 17.50 -13.60 5.76
C ASP A 60 17.50 -12.76 4.47
N GLU A 61 16.39 -12.77 3.75
CA GLU A 61 16.22 -12.06 2.48
C GLU A 61 15.45 -10.74 2.62
N ARG A 62 15.20 -10.25 3.85
CA ARG A 62 14.37 -9.06 4.12
C ARG A 62 14.71 -7.84 3.24
N TYR A 63 15.99 -7.62 2.97
CA TYR A 63 16.50 -6.48 2.21
C TYR A 63 16.87 -6.81 0.76
N ALA A 64 16.71 -8.06 0.34
CA ALA A 64 16.99 -8.46 -1.02
C ALA A 64 15.94 -7.85 -1.99
N PRO A 65 16.34 -7.47 -3.21
CA PRO A 65 15.42 -6.96 -4.21
C PRO A 65 14.25 -7.91 -4.48
N PHE A 66 13.08 -7.34 -4.79
CA PHE A 66 11.86 -8.07 -5.10
C PHE A 66 11.04 -7.30 -6.15
N PRO A 67 10.19 -7.96 -6.94
CA PRO A 67 9.55 -7.30 -8.07
C PRO A 67 8.50 -6.29 -7.62
N LEU A 68 8.29 -5.25 -8.44
CA LEU A 68 7.13 -4.37 -8.29
C LEU A 68 5.83 -5.15 -8.53
N THR A 69 4.79 -4.81 -7.80
CA THR A 69 3.43 -5.25 -8.15
C THR A 69 3.00 -4.61 -9.49
N PRO A 70 2.00 -5.17 -10.20
CA PRO A 70 1.54 -4.58 -11.46
C PRO A 70 1.12 -3.11 -11.34
N ILE A 71 0.51 -2.70 -10.23
CA ILE A 71 0.12 -1.31 -10.01
C ILE A 71 1.32 -0.41 -9.72
N GLN A 72 2.29 -0.88 -8.93
CA GLN A 72 3.53 -0.14 -8.70
C GLN A 72 4.34 0.02 -10.01
N HIS A 73 4.40 -1.00 -10.87
CA HIS A 73 5.01 -0.90 -12.20
C HIS A 73 4.35 0.21 -13.04
N ALA A 74 3.02 0.30 -13.02
CA ALA A 74 2.29 1.34 -13.74
C ALA A 74 2.64 2.75 -13.22
N TYR A 75 2.70 2.94 -11.91
CA TYR A 75 3.11 4.22 -11.30
C TYR A 75 4.59 4.55 -11.54
N TRP A 76 5.47 3.56 -11.55
CA TRP A 76 6.89 3.73 -11.81
C TRP A 76 7.17 4.10 -13.27
N LEU A 77 6.45 3.51 -14.22
CA LEU A 77 6.61 3.85 -15.63
C LEU A 77 5.92 5.19 -15.95
N GLY A 78 4.72 5.43 -15.40
CA GLY A 78 3.93 6.64 -15.64
C GLY A 78 4.58 7.94 -15.15
N ARG A 79 5.43 7.89 -14.12
CA ARG A 79 6.20 9.05 -13.66
C ARG A 79 7.33 9.46 -14.61
N THR A 80 7.70 8.61 -15.56
CA THR A 80 8.75 8.93 -16.55
C THR A 80 8.15 9.70 -17.73
N HIS A 81 8.99 10.44 -18.46
CA HIS A 81 8.60 11.10 -19.70
C HIS A 81 8.58 10.15 -20.93
N LEU A 82 8.74 8.84 -20.72
CA LEU A 82 8.80 7.85 -21.80
C LEU A 82 7.43 7.52 -22.39
N ILE A 83 6.34 7.88 -21.70
CA ILE A 83 4.96 7.67 -22.15
C ILE A 83 4.29 9.04 -22.36
N GLY A 84 3.44 9.15 -23.38
CA GLY A 84 2.57 10.32 -23.55
C GLY A 84 1.68 10.53 -22.32
N TYR A 85 1.61 11.78 -21.84
CA TYR A 85 0.97 12.16 -20.56
C TYR A 85 1.65 11.60 -19.30
N GLY A 86 2.86 11.05 -19.43
CA GLY A 86 3.72 10.71 -18.30
C GLY A 86 4.42 11.92 -17.70
N GLY A 87 5.37 11.69 -16.80
CA GLY A 87 6.08 12.74 -16.07
C GLY A 87 5.35 13.22 -14.82
N VAL A 88 4.35 12.46 -14.36
CA VAL A 88 3.56 12.78 -13.16
C VAL A 88 3.64 11.62 -12.19
N ALA A 89 3.98 11.91 -10.94
CA ALA A 89 3.91 10.93 -9.85
C ALA A 89 2.46 10.77 -9.40
N CYS A 90 2.05 9.54 -9.14
CA CYS A 90 0.80 9.29 -8.43
C CYS A 90 1.10 9.49 -6.93
N HIS A 91 0.59 10.57 -6.35
CA HIS A 91 0.82 10.89 -4.94
C HIS A 91 -0.44 11.47 -4.29
N VAL A 92 -0.40 11.67 -2.97
CA VAL A 92 -1.44 12.35 -2.20
C VAL A 92 -0.78 13.38 -1.29
N LEU A 93 -1.25 14.62 -1.37
CA LEU A 93 -0.85 15.70 -0.46
C LEU A 93 -1.95 15.91 0.59
N PHE A 94 -1.56 15.84 1.86
CA PHE A 94 -2.39 16.23 2.98
C PHE A 94 -1.85 17.50 3.64
N GLU A 95 -2.76 18.38 4.05
CA GLU A 95 -2.43 19.58 4.80
C GLU A 95 -3.28 19.67 6.07
N TRP A 96 -2.64 19.99 7.19
CA TRP A 96 -3.31 20.22 8.46
C TRP A 96 -2.76 21.46 9.14
N ASP A 97 -3.67 22.32 9.60
CA ASP A 97 -3.32 23.38 10.52
C ASP A 97 -3.32 22.84 11.95
N LYS A 98 -2.25 23.14 12.68
CA LYS A 98 -2.04 22.70 14.06
C LYS A 98 -1.61 23.85 14.93
N ARG A 99 -2.09 23.85 16.17
CA ARG A 99 -1.67 24.82 17.17
C ARG A 99 -0.41 24.36 17.89
N HIS A 100 0.44 25.30 18.28
CA HIS A 100 1.71 25.02 18.97
C HIS A 100 1.51 24.37 20.33
N ASP A 101 0.46 24.75 21.05
CA ASP A 101 0.14 24.24 22.39
C ASP A 101 -0.43 22.81 22.39
N GLU A 102 -0.98 22.37 21.25
CA GLU A 102 -1.58 21.04 21.10
C GLU A 102 -0.67 20.06 20.34
N PHE A 103 0.27 20.57 19.55
CA PHE A 103 1.02 19.74 18.60
C PHE A 103 2.52 20.03 18.63
N ASN A 104 3.27 19.14 19.27
CA ASN A 104 4.72 19.25 19.45
C ASN A 104 5.49 18.60 18.29
N LEU A 105 6.15 19.41 17.47
CA LEU A 105 6.91 18.94 16.30
C LEU A 105 8.10 18.02 16.66
N ALA A 106 8.72 18.18 17.82
CA ALA A 106 9.80 17.27 18.24
C ALA A 106 9.26 15.87 18.56
N ILE A 107 8.05 15.78 19.12
CA ILE A 107 7.36 14.50 19.30
C ILE A 107 6.98 13.92 17.93
N LEU A 108 6.52 14.75 16.99
CA LEU A 108 6.23 14.31 15.61
C LEU A 108 7.45 13.67 14.96
N GLU A 109 8.58 14.39 14.96
CA GLU A 109 9.80 13.95 14.30
C GLU A 109 10.30 12.64 14.88
N LYS A 110 10.29 12.51 16.21
CA LYS A 110 10.65 11.26 16.88
C LYS A 110 9.68 10.12 16.56
N ALA A 111 8.38 10.39 16.50
CA ALA A 111 7.38 9.37 16.17
C ALA A 111 7.47 8.93 14.70
N TRP A 112 7.73 9.88 13.80
CA TRP A 112 7.91 9.63 12.38
C TRP A 112 9.14 8.76 12.11
N ASN A 113 10.27 9.05 12.75
CA ASN A 113 11.48 8.22 12.63
C ASN A 113 11.28 6.79 13.17
N GLN A 114 10.47 6.62 14.21
CA GLN A 114 10.08 5.30 14.70
C GLN A 114 9.21 4.54 13.69
N LEU A 115 8.30 5.22 12.98
CA LEU A 115 7.56 4.60 11.88
C LEU A 115 8.46 4.20 10.73
N ILE A 116 9.39 5.07 10.32
CA ILE A 116 10.36 4.76 9.26
C ILE A 116 11.16 3.50 9.61
N ALA A 117 11.59 3.36 10.87
CA ALA A 117 12.30 2.17 11.34
C ALA A 117 11.41 0.91 11.35
N ARG A 118 10.14 1.07 11.71
CA ARG A 118 9.15 -0.01 11.85
C ARG A 118 8.64 -0.54 10.50
N HIS A 119 8.27 0.34 9.59
CA HIS A 119 7.61 -0.02 8.33
C HIS A 119 8.61 -0.02 7.18
N ASP A 120 8.93 -1.21 6.67
CA ASP A 120 9.90 -1.39 5.58
C ASP A 120 9.56 -0.56 4.35
N MET A 121 8.28 -0.44 3.99
CA MET A 121 7.86 0.33 2.82
C MET A 121 8.15 1.84 2.92
N LEU A 122 8.30 2.40 4.13
CA LEU A 122 8.76 3.78 4.30
C LEU A 122 10.25 3.96 3.96
N ARG A 123 10.98 2.87 3.71
CA ARG A 123 12.40 2.83 3.34
C ARG A 123 12.62 2.22 1.95
N MET A 124 11.56 2.07 1.18
CA MET A 124 11.61 1.45 -0.14
C MET A 124 12.24 2.41 -1.16
N VAL A 125 13.05 1.83 -2.06
CA VAL A 125 13.51 2.46 -3.30
C VAL A 125 13.30 1.49 -4.47
N VAL A 126 13.22 2.02 -5.68
CA VAL A 126 13.09 1.26 -6.93
C VAL A 126 14.36 1.43 -7.76
N ASP A 127 15.02 0.31 -8.03
CA ASP A 127 16.23 0.26 -8.83
C ASP A 127 15.93 0.44 -10.33
N ALA A 128 16.96 0.68 -11.15
CA ALA A 128 16.81 1.02 -12.58
C ALA A 128 16.19 -0.11 -13.43
N ASP A 129 16.27 -1.35 -12.97
CA ASP A 129 15.68 -2.54 -13.57
C ASP A 129 14.22 -2.78 -13.12
N GLY A 130 13.64 -1.88 -12.33
CA GLY A 130 12.26 -1.96 -11.86
C GLY A 130 12.06 -3.00 -10.75
N GLN A 131 13.13 -3.36 -10.02
CA GLN A 131 13.02 -4.06 -8.75
C GLN A 131 12.87 -3.05 -7.61
N GLN A 132 12.08 -3.38 -6.59
CA GLN A 132 12.05 -2.63 -5.34
C GLN A 132 12.92 -3.31 -4.30
N ARG A 133 13.55 -2.51 -3.43
CA ARG A 133 14.32 -3.00 -2.29
C ARG A 133 14.13 -2.10 -1.08
N ILE A 134 14.34 -2.66 0.10
CA ILE A 134 14.22 -1.94 1.36
C ILE A 134 15.60 -1.53 1.83
N LEU A 135 15.80 -0.24 2.12
CA LEU A 135 17.04 0.22 2.75
C LEU A 135 17.10 -0.28 4.20
N ALA A 136 18.17 -1.01 4.53
CA ALA A 136 18.37 -1.53 5.88
C ALA A 136 18.43 -0.40 6.93
N THR A 137 19.07 0.70 6.56
CA THR A 137 19.17 1.92 7.36
C THR A 137 18.91 3.14 6.49
N THR A 138 18.32 4.16 7.09
CA THR A 138 18.15 5.49 6.49
C THR A 138 18.74 6.54 7.43
N PRO A 139 19.14 7.71 6.92
CA PRO A 139 19.41 8.86 7.77
C PRO A 139 18.20 9.19 8.66
N GLU A 140 18.46 9.83 9.80
CA GLU A 140 17.38 10.41 10.60
C GLU A 140 16.66 11.48 9.76
N TYR A 141 15.33 11.39 9.71
CA TYR A 141 14.51 12.34 9.00
C TYR A 141 14.24 13.55 9.89
N HIS A 142 14.88 14.68 9.58
CA HIS A 142 14.55 15.96 10.20
C HIS A 142 13.47 16.65 9.38
N ILE A 143 12.37 17.02 10.03
CA ILE A 143 11.22 17.65 9.39
C ILE A 143 11.62 19.08 8.99
N PRO A 144 11.74 19.40 7.68
CA PRO A 144 12.08 20.75 7.24
C PRO A 144 11.02 21.76 7.70
N ARG A 145 11.47 22.94 8.12
CA ARG A 145 10.62 24.01 8.62
C ARG A 145 10.85 25.29 7.83
N ASP A 146 9.78 25.83 7.26
CA ASP A 146 9.76 27.15 6.65
C ASP A 146 9.21 28.15 7.67
N ASP A 147 10.04 29.10 8.11
CA ASP A 147 9.59 30.16 9.01
C ASP A 147 8.92 31.28 8.20
N LEU A 148 7.61 31.45 8.37
CA LEU A 148 6.81 32.49 7.71
C LEU A 148 6.39 33.60 8.67
N ARG A 149 6.79 33.56 9.94
CA ARG A 149 6.30 34.46 11.00
C ARG A 149 6.65 35.92 10.76
N ALA A 150 7.77 36.17 10.06
CA ALA A 150 8.22 37.52 9.72
C ALA A 150 7.48 38.14 8.51
N LEU A 151 6.68 37.35 7.78
CA LEU A 151 5.97 37.79 6.59
C LEU A 151 4.62 38.42 6.96
N SER A 152 4.13 39.32 6.10
CA SER A 152 2.75 39.80 6.20
C SER A 152 1.75 38.68 5.88
N PRO A 153 0.48 38.77 6.34
CA PRO A 153 -0.52 37.73 6.08
C PRO A 153 -0.71 37.38 4.60
N GLU A 154 -0.58 38.36 3.70
CA GLU A 154 -0.69 38.12 2.25
C GLU A 154 0.54 37.39 1.70
N GLU A 155 1.74 37.74 2.15
CA GLU A 155 2.97 37.03 1.78
C GLU A 155 2.98 35.60 2.33
N GLN A 156 2.45 35.38 3.54
CA GLN A 156 2.27 34.04 4.11
C GLN A 156 1.33 33.20 3.23
N ARG A 157 0.18 33.75 2.82
CA ARG A 157 -0.78 33.07 1.94
C ARG A 157 -0.12 32.65 0.62
N ILE A 158 0.61 33.57 -0.02
CA ILE A 158 1.33 33.30 -1.27
C ILE A 158 2.39 32.21 -1.07
N ALA A 159 3.16 32.26 0.03
CA ALA A 159 4.17 31.27 0.33
C ALA A 159 3.58 29.87 0.55
N LEU A 160 2.46 29.77 1.27
CA LEU A 160 1.74 28.51 1.50
C LEU A 160 1.15 27.94 0.20
N GLU A 161 0.56 28.77 -0.65
CA GLU A 161 0.06 28.35 -1.96
C GLU A 161 1.18 27.87 -2.88
N LYS A 162 2.31 28.56 -2.88
CA LYS A 162 3.51 28.14 -3.61
C LYS A 162 4.01 26.79 -3.11
N ARG A 163 4.11 26.60 -1.78
CA ARG A 163 4.53 25.33 -1.17
C ARG A 163 3.59 24.18 -1.56
N ARG A 164 2.27 24.40 -1.46
CA ARG A 164 1.26 23.43 -1.91
C ARG A 164 1.44 23.10 -3.38
N HIS A 165 1.61 24.09 -4.25
CA HIS A 165 1.81 23.89 -5.68
C HIS A 165 3.08 23.05 -5.96
N GLU A 166 4.22 23.41 -5.36
CA GLU A 166 5.46 22.65 -5.50
C GLU A 166 5.29 21.18 -5.10
N LEU A 167 4.69 20.91 -3.94
CA LEU A 167 4.46 19.55 -3.47
C LEU A 167 3.47 18.78 -4.36
N SER A 168 2.40 19.45 -4.83
CA SER A 168 1.36 18.85 -5.69
C SER A 168 1.83 18.44 -7.09
N TYR A 169 2.98 18.93 -7.53
CA TYR A 169 3.56 18.56 -8.84
C TYR A 169 4.94 17.91 -8.69
N ARG A 170 5.39 17.67 -7.46
CA ARG A 170 6.69 17.07 -7.21
C ARG A 170 6.70 15.60 -7.61
N VAL A 171 7.67 15.25 -8.45
CA VAL A 171 7.99 13.88 -8.82
C VAL A 171 9.27 13.49 -8.10
N LEU A 172 9.14 12.70 -7.03
CA LEU A 172 10.30 12.20 -6.29
C LEU A 172 11.01 11.11 -7.12
N PRO A 173 12.36 11.14 -7.19
CA PRO A 173 13.13 10.09 -7.84
C PRO A 173 12.94 8.77 -7.11
N ALA A 174 12.41 7.75 -7.80
CA ALA A 174 12.04 6.47 -7.20
C ALA A 174 13.25 5.66 -6.68
N ASP A 175 14.44 5.93 -7.19
CA ASP A 175 15.71 5.29 -6.82
C ASP A 175 16.35 5.92 -5.57
N GLN A 176 15.73 6.95 -5.00
CA GLN A 176 16.23 7.68 -3.84
C GLN A 176 15.19 7.73 -2.74
N TRP A 177 15.65 7.50 -1.52
CA TRP A 177 14.83 7.70 -0.33
C TRP A 177 14.89 9.16 0.12
N PRO A 178 13.78 9.73 0.64
CA PRO A 178 12.45 9.14 0.79
C PRO A 178 11.52 9.36 -0.40
N LEU A 179 10.56 8.45 -0.59
CA LEU A 179 9.39 8.61 -1.48
C LEU A 179 8.19 9.24 -0.73
N PHE A 180 8.49 10.16 0.18
CA PHE A 180 7.52 11.00 0.88
C PHE A 180 8.19 12.33 1.26
N GLU A 181 7.37 13.35 1.55
CA GLU A 181 7.82 14.59 2.15
C GLU A 181 6.91 14.95 3.31
N LEU A 182 7.49 15.20 4.49
CA LEU A 182 6.80 15.77 5.65
C LEU A 182 7.49 17.09 5.98
N VAL A 183 6.83 18.21 5.69
CA VAL A 183 7.37 19.56 5.87
C VAL A 183 6.40 20.42 6.67
N VAL A 184 6.93 21.43 7.35
CA VAL A 184 6.15 22.34 8.19
C VAL A 184 6.38 23.78 7.77
N SER A 185 5.31 24.56 7.71
CA SER A 185 5.38 26.02 7.63
C SER A 185 4.97 26.60 8.99
N GLU A 186 5.86 27.34 9.65
CA GLU A 186 5.56 28.08 10.88
C GLU A 186 4.87 29.40 10.49
N ILE A 187 3.55 29.47 10.70
CA ILE A 187 2.72 30.58 10.21
C ILE A 187 2.84 31.79 11.14
N ASP A 188 2.63 31.56 12.43
CA ASP A 188 2.71 32.55 13.50
C ASP A 188 3.22 31.86 14.78
N ASP A 189 3.26 32.58 15.90
CA ASP A 189 3.72 32.06 17.19
C ASP A 189 2.77 31.02 17.84
N CYS A 190 1.63 30.76 17.20
CA CYS A 190 0.57 29.88 17.70
C CYS A 190 0.24 28.75 16.73
N HIS A 191 0.56 28.85 15.44
CA HIS A 191 0.11 27.92 14.40
C HIS A 191 1.24 27.44 13.48
N TYR A 192 1.07 26.20 13.04
CA TYR A 192 1.82 25.56 11.96
C TYR A 192 0.86 25.08 10.88
N ARG A 193 1.34 25.00 9.63
CA ARG A 193 0.78 24.11 8.61
C ARG A 193 1.71 22.94 8.38
N LEU A 194 1.22 21.72 8.60
CA LEU A 194 1.88 20.50 8.21
C LEU A 194 1.49 20.17 6.77
N HIS A 195 2.47 19.78 5.96
CA HIS A 195 2.27 19.23 4.62
C HIS A 195 2.87 17.82 4.59
N MET A 196 2.07 16.84 4.20
CA MET A 196 2.50 15.45 4.05
C MET A 196 2.20 15.00 2.62
N ASN A 197 3.26 14.90 1.81
CA ASN A 197 3.20 14.40 0.45
C ASN A 197 3.62 12.94 0.42
N LEU A 198 2.76 12.08 -0.09
CA LEU A 198 2.91 10.63 -0.04
C LEU A 198 2.88 10.07 -1.47
N ASP A 199 3.97 9.45 -1.94
CA ASP A 199 4.03 8.71 -3.22
C ASP A 199 3.37 7.31 -3.24
N LEU A 200 2.33 7.11 -4.05
CA LEU A 200 1.55 5.86 -4.13
C LEU A 200 2.35 4.64 -4.66
N LEU A 201 3.63 4.81 -4.99
CA LEU A 201 4.55 3.67 -5.13
C LEU A 201 4.75 2.89 -3.81
N GLN A 202 4.70 3.55 -2.65
CA GLN A 202 5.00 2.92 -1.36
C GLN A 202 3.79 2.68 -0.44
N PHE A 203 2.62 3.25 -0.76
CA PHE A 203 1.41 3.07 0.04
C PHE A 203 0.13 3.21 -0.79
N ASP A 204 -0.97 2.78 -0.18
CA ASP A 204 -2.35 2.83 -0.61
C ASP A 204 -3.22 3.35 0.55
N VAL A 205 -4.54 3.36 0.37
CA VAL A 205 -5.47 3.88 1.40
C VAL A 205 -5.42 3.07 2.70
N GLN A 206 -5.27 1.74 2.62
CA GLN A 206 -5.26 0.88 3.81
C GLN A 206 -3.96 1.04 4.60
N SER A 207 -2.83 1.05 3.91
CA SER A 207 -1.52 1.28 4.52
C SER A 207 -1.39 2.70 5.08
N PHE A 208 -2.03 3.70 4.47
CA PHE A 208 -2.15 5.04 5.07
C PHE A 208 -2.88 4.99 6.42
N LYS A 209 -4.03 4.29 6.51
CA LYS A 209 -4.75 4.10 7.77
C LYS A 209 -3.85 3.44 8.83
N VAL A 210 -3.19 2.32 8.49
CA VAL A 210 -2.27 1.61 9.39
C VAL A 210 -1.14 2.53 9.86
N MET A 211 -0.52 3.28 8.95
CA MET A 211 0.55 4.22 9.27
C MET A 211 0.08 5.32 10.23
N MET A 212 -1.12 5.87 10.02
CA MET A 212 -1.66 6.92 10.89
C MET A 212 -2.08 6.38 12.27
N ASP A 213 -2.62 5.16 12.35
CA ASP A 213 -2.94 4.49 13.61
C ASP A 213 -1.67 4.17 14.42
N ASP A 214 -0.62 3.69 13.75
CA ASP A 214 0.70 3.47 14.37
C ASP A 214 1.36 4.81 14.77
N LEU A 215 1.24 5.86 13.93
CA LEU A 215 1.74 7.20 14.26
C LEU A 215 1.12 7.72 15.55
N ALA A 216 -0.19 7.57 15.70
CA ALA A 216 -0.92 8.05 16.87
C ALA A 216 -0.52 7.31 18.15
N GLN A 217 -0.25 6.01 18.08
CA GLN A 217 0.23 5.21 19.21
C GLN A 217 1.65 5.64 19.63
N VAL A 218 2.57 5.71 18.67
CA VAL A 218 3.95 6.10 18.94
C VAL A 218 4.03 7.54 19.43
N TRP A 219 3.20 8.45 18.90
CA TRP A 219 3.07 9.81 19.38
C TRP A 219 2.72 9.88 20.87
N ARG A 220 1.83 9.00 21.35
CA ARG A 220 1.48 8.89 22.78
C ARG A 220 2.57 8.25 23.64
N GLY A 221 3.70 7.86 23.05
CA GLY A 221 4.81 7.21 23.73
C GLY A 221 4.66 5.70 23.86
N GLU A 222 3.72 5.09 23.14
CA GLU A 222 3.54 3.64 23.12
C GLU A 222 4.66 2.98 22.29
N THR A 223 5.06 1.77 22.70
CA THR A 223 6.03 0.95 21.93
C THR A 223 5.27 -0.09 21.12
N LEU A 224 5.47 -0.09 19.81
CA LEU A 224 4.80 -1.03 18.92
C LEU A 224 5.63 -2.31 18.73
N ALA A 225 4.99 -3.47 18.91
CA ALA A 225 5.61 -4.78 18.68
C ALA A 225 5.99 -4.96 17.21
N PRO A 226 7.17 -5.53 16.86
CA PRO A 226 7.60 -5.70 15.47
C PRO A 226 6.54 -6.34 14.57
N LEU A 227 6.53 -5.96 13.29
CA LEU A 227 5.62 -6.55 12.31
C LEU A 227 5.97 -8.03 12.10
N ALA A 228 4.94 -8.89 12.10
CA ALA A 228 5.12 -10.33 11.96
C ALA A 228 5.48 -10.77 10.53
N ILE A 229 5.17 -9.94 9.53
CA ILE A 229 5.49 -10.11 8.11
C ILE A 229 5.78 -8.74 7.49
N THR A 230 6.43 -8.76 6.33
CA THR A 230 6.72 -7.58 5.51
C THR A 230 5.91 -7.59 4.21
N PHE A 231 5.86 -6.46 3.52
CA PHE A 231 5.27 -6.39 2.18
C PHE A 231 6.03 -7.27 1.18
N ARG A 232 7.35 -7.41 1.33
CA ARG A 232 8.17 -8.32 0.52
C ARG A 232 7.68 -9.77 0.66
N ASP A 233 7.47 -10.24 1.89
CA ASP A 233 6.98 -11.60 2.16
C ASP A 233 5.66 -11.86 1.41
N TYR A 234 4.75 -10.88 1.42
CA TYR A 234 3.49 -10.94 0.68
C TYR A 234 3.71 -11.01 -0.85
N VAL A 235 4.56 -10.14 -1.41
CA VAL A 235 4.82 -10.10 -2.86
C VAL A 235 5.43 -11.41 -3.34
N MET A 236 6.42 -11.93 -2.62
CA MET A 236 7.10 -13.18 -2.99
C MET A 236 6.15 -14.39 -2.91
N ALA A 237 5.30 -14.45 -1.88
CA ALA A 237 4.29 -15.49 -1.76
C ALA A 237 3.21 -15.42 -2.86
N GLU A 238 2.76 -14.22 -3.23
CA GLU A 238 1.83 -14.01 -4.36
C GLU A 238 2.47 -14.43 -5.69
N GLN A 239 3.75 -14.13 -5.90
CA GLN A 239 4.48 -14.54 -7.11
C GLN A 239 4.60 -16.07 -7.21
N ALA A 240 4.96 -16.74 -6.12
CA ALA A 240 5.04 -18.20 -6.06
C ALA A 240 3.68 -18.87 -6.36
N ARG A 241 2.58 -18.29 -5.85
CA ARG A 241 1.20 -18.75 -6.15
C ARG A 241 0.84 -18.58 -7.62
N ARG A 242 1.19 -17.45 -8.23
CA ARG A 242 0.95 -17.21 -9.67
C ARG A 242 1.72 -18.19 -10.55
N GLN A 243 2.97 -18.46 -10.22
CA GLN A 243 3.79 -19.42 -10.96
C GLN A 243 3.25 -20.85 -10.84
N THR A 244 2.88 -21.28 -9.64
CA THR A 244 2.30 -22.61 -9.41
C THR A 244 0.98 -22.78 -10.17
N SER A 245 0.09 -21.78 -10.12
CA SER A 245 -1.19 -21.82 -10.84
C SER A 245 -1.05 -21.74 -12.37
N ALA A 246 -0.05 -21.01 -12.87
CA ALA A 246 0.28 -20.97 -14.29
C ALA A 246 0.84 -22.32 -14.77
N MET A 247 1.74 -22.93 -13.99
CA MET A 247 2.29 -24.26 -14.27
C MET A 247 1.19 -25.32 -14.29
N ALA A 248 0.30 -25.33 -13.30
CA ALA A 248 -0.83 -26.26 -13.25
C ALA A 248 -1.77 -26.10 -14.46
N ARG A 249 -2.07 -24.87 -14.90
CA ARG A 249 -2.87 -24.61 -16.11
C ARG A 249 -2.15 -25.09 -17.38
N CYS A 250 -0.86 -24.84 -17.49
CA CYS A 250 -0.07 -25.27 -18.67
C CYS A 250 -0.02 -26.80 -18.76
N LEU A 251 0.23 -27.49 -17.65
CA LEU A 251 0.17 -28.95 -17.56
C LEU A 251 -1.22 -29.50 -17.89
N GLY A 252 -2.30 -28.87 -17.40
CA GLY A 252 -3.67 -29.25 -17.74
C GLY A 252 -4.00 -29.09 -19.24
N LEU A 253 -3.54 -28.00 -19.86
CA LEU A 253 -3.69 -27.77 -21.30
C LEU A 253 -2.89 -28.79 -22.13
N LEU A 254 -1.67 -29.14 -21.69
CA LEU A 254 -0.85 -30.17 -22.34
C LEU A 254 -1.49 -31.56 -22.20
N ALA A 255 -1.97 -31.92 -21.01
CA ALA A 255 -2.69 -33.18 -20.77
C ALA A 255 -3.98 -33.29 -21.62
N GLY A 256 -4.74 -32.19 -21.72
CA GLY A 256 -5.93 -32.10 -22.58
C GLY A 256 -5.61 -32.25 -24.07
N LYS A 257 -4.50 -31.66 -24.54
CA LYS A 257 -4.03 -31.84 -25.93
C LYS A 257 -3.57 -33.27 -26.19
N THR A 258 -2.85 -33.92 -25.26
CA THR A 258 -2.44 -35.32 -25.42
C THR A 258 -3.63 -36.28 -25.46
N ALA A 259 -4.68 -36.03 -24.67
CA ALA A 259 -5.91 -36.83 -24.71
C ALA A 259 -6.67 -36.65 -26.04
N ALA A 260 -6.81 -35.42 -26.53
CA ALA A 260 -7.44 -35.14 -27.82
C ALA A 260 -6.69 -35.78 -29.01
N THR A 261 -5.36 -35.80 -28.96
CA THR A 261 -4.52 -36.42 -30.02
C THR A 261 -4.64 -37.96 -30.01
N ALA A 262 -4.75 -38.59 -28.84
CA ALA A 262 -4.95 -40.03 -28.72
C ALA A 262 -6.35 -40.50 -29.19
N LEU A 263 -7.39 -39.68 -28.99
CA LEU A 263 -8.75 -39.93 -29.49
C LEU A 263 -8.84 -39.81 -31.01
N SER A 264 -8.14 -38.84 -31.62
CA SER A 264 -8.07 -38.67 -33.07
C SER A 264 -7.34 -39.84 -33.77
N ALA A 265 -6.26 -40.36 -33.19
CA ALA A 265 -5.52 -41.50 -33.74
C ALA A 265 -6.32 -42.82 -33.72
N ARG A 266 -7.23 -43.00 -32.76
CA ARG A 266 -8.14 -44.17 -32.70
C ARG A 266 -9.28 -44.11 -33.72
N ALA A 267 -9.69 -42.93 -34.15
CA ALA A 267 -10.76 -42.75 -35.14
C ALA A 267 -10.29 -42.87 -36.59
N ALA A 268 -8.99 -42.72 -36.86
CA ALA A 268 -8.41 -42.81 -38.21
C ALA A 268 -7.86 -44.21 -38.55
N GLY A 269 -7.91 -45.16 -37.63
CA GLY A 269 -7.39 -46.53 -37.80
C GLY A 269 -8.46 -47.63 -37.86
N GLY A 270 -9.72 -47.27 -38.12
CA GLY A 270 -10.85 -48.19 -38.26
C GLY A 270 -11.37 -48.26 -39.69
#